data_AF-A0A7V8QZB6-F1
#
_entry.id   AF-A0A7V8QZB6-F1
#
_cell.length_a   1.000
_cell.length_b   1.000
_cell.length_c   1.000
_cell.angle_alpha   90.00
_cell.angle_beta   90.00
_cell.angle_gamma   90.00
#
_symmetry.space_group_name_H-M   'P 1'
#
loop_
_entity.id
_entity.type
_entity.pdbx_description
1 polymer ?
#
loop_
_entity_poly.entity_id
_entity_poly.type
_entity_poly.pdbx_seq_one_letter_code
_entity_poly.pdbx_strand_id
1 'polypeptide(L)'
;MRIRLLITVMATIVAGLSACQTMTPEERRAADEQRCMSYGFRRGTDGFATCLQRIDLDRRAESRAQSAEMMNRMAWDLNGPYIYRDRWRYRY
;
A
#
# COMPACT_ATOMS: atom_id res chain seq x y z
N MET A 1 18.42 -15.68 -33.71
CA MET A 1 17.01 -15.66 -33.22
C MET A 1 16.90 -15.50 -31.70
N ARG A 2 17.69 -16.22 -30.88
CA ARG A 2 17.67 -16.09 -29.41
C ARG A 2 17.91 -14.66 -28.89
N ILE A 3 18.86 -13.94 -29.47
CA ILE A 3 19.18 -12.56 -29.06
C ILE A 3 17.99 -11.61 -29.31
N ARG A 4 17.27 -11.76 -30.42
CA ARG A 4 16.08 -10.95 -30.71
C ARG A 4 14.95 -11.23 -29.71
N LEU A 5 14.81 -12.48 -29.29
CA LEU A 5 13.82 -12.91 -28.30
C LEU A 5 14.14 -12.38 -26.89
N LEU A 6 15.42 -12.33 -26.53
CA LEU A 6 15.87 -11.73 -25.26
C LEU A 6 15.64 -10.22 -25.24
N ILE A 7 15.89 -9.52 -26.36
CA ILE A 7 15.65 -8.08 -26.46
C ILE A 7 14.17 -7.76 -26.31
N THR A 8 13.28 -8.53 -26.94
CA THR A 8 11.83 -8.31 -26.82
C THR A 8 11.32 -8.58 -25.40
N VAL A 9 11.81 -9.62 -24.73
CA VAL A 9 11.43 -9.92 -23.33
C VAL A 9 11.93 -8.86 -22.36
N MET A 10 13.15 -8.36 -22.54
CA MET A 10 13.67 -7.28 -21.71
C MET A 10 12.88 -5.97 -21.91
N ALA A 11 12.52 -5.66 -23.16
CA ALA A 11 11.74 -4.46 -23.46
C ALA A 11 10.33 -4.50 -22.84
N THR A 12 9.67 -5.66 -22.82
CA THR A 12 8.34 -5.81 -22.19
C THR A 12 8.41 -5.73 -20.67
N ILE A 13 9.46 -6.26 -20.04
CA ILE A 13 9.65 -6.16 -18.59
C ILE A 13 9.88 -4.70 -18.17
N VAL A 14 10.74 -3.96 -18.88
CA VAL A 14 11.01 -2.54 -18.59
C VAL A 14 9.75 -1.68 -18.80
N ALA A 15 8.96 -1.95 -19.84
CA ALA A 15 7.69 -1.27 -20.07
C ALA A 15 6.60 -1.64 -19.03
N GLY A 16 6.64 -2.85 -18.47
CA GLY A 16 5.73 -3.26 -17.40
C GLY A 16 6.04 -2.60 -16.05
N LEU A 17 7.31 -2.33 -15.77
CA LEU A 17 7.75 -1.70 -14.51
C LEU A 17 7.39 -0.21 -14.41
N SER A 18 7.23 0.50 -15.54
CA SER A 18 6.77 1.90 -15.54
C SER A 18 5.27 2.05 -15.28
N ALA A 19 4.50 0.95 -15.27
CA ALA A 19 3.08 0.96 -14.92
C ALA A 19 2.82 1.08 -13.41
N CYS A 20 3.85 1.04 -12.56
CA CYS A 20 3.77 1.55 -11.21
C CYS A 20 3.59 3.08 -11.27
N GLN A 21 2.37 3.53 -11.53
CA GLN A 21 1.99 4.95 -11.48
C GLN A 21 2.17 5.45 -10.04
N THR A 22 3.37 5.91 -9.76
CA THR A 22 3.69 6.68 -8.56
C THR A 22 3.10 8.07 -8.79
N MET A 23 1.81 8.21 -8.49
CA MET A 23 1.15 9.50 -8.48
C MET A 23 2.00 10.46 -7.64
N THR A 24 2.45 11.55 -8.24
CA THR A 24 3.40 12.46 -7.58
C THR A 24 2.76 13.08 -6.34
N PRO A 25 3.55 13.54 -5.36
CA PRO A 25 3.00 14.19 -4.17
C PRO A 25 2.07 15.36 -4.50
N GLU A 26 2.39 16.12 -5.55
CA GLU A 26 1.60 17.27 -5.98
C GLU A 26 0.30 16.86 -6.68
N GLU A 27 0.35 15.87 -7.58
CA GLU A 27 -0.88 15.34 -8.20
C GLU A 27 -1.82 14.76 -7.13
N ARG A 28 -1.27 14.03 -6.16
CA ARG A 28 -2.05 13.51 -5.02
C ARG A 28 -2.71 14.65 -4.25
N ARG A 29 -1.96 15.70 -3.95
CA ARG A 29 -2.49 16.88 -3.26
C ARG A 29 -3.59 17.56 -4.08
N ALA A 30 -3.40 17.73 -5.38
CA ALA A 30 -4.39 18.32 -6.27
C ALA A 30 -5.69 17.47 -6.31
N ALA A 31 -5.58 16.14 -6.34
CA ALA A 31 -6.71 15.23 -6.30
C ALA A 31 -7.45 15.28 -4.94
N ASP A 32 -6.72 15.34 -3.83
CA ASP A 32 -7.30 15.49 -2.49
C ASP A 32 -8.04 16.85 -2.37
N GLU A 33 -7.46 17.93 -2.89
CA GLU A 33 -8.09 19.24 -2.96
C GLU A 33 -9.38 19.24 -3.80
N GLN A 34 -9.35 18.61 -4.98
CA GLN A 34 -10.53 18.44 -5.85
C GLN A 34 -11.63 17.65 -5.15
N ARG A 35 -11.27 16.59 -4.41
CA ARG A 35 -12.22 15.78 -3.64
C ARG A 35 -12.87 16.57 -2.51
N CYS A 36 -12.10 17.37 -1.77
CA CYS A 36 -12.68 18.24 -0.75
C CYS A 36 -13.59 19.32 -1.35
N MET A 37 -13.23 19.87 -2.52
CA MET A 37 -14.10 20.81 -3.23
C MET A 37 -15.40 20.15 -3.73
N SER A 38 -15.35 18.89 -4.20
CA SER A 38 -16.55 18.19 -4.65
C SER A 38 -17.52 17.86 -3.51
N TYR A 39 -17.02 17.74 -2.27
CA TYR A 39 -17.85 17.66 -1.06
C TYR A 39 -18.44 19.01 -0.63
N GLY A 40 -18.10 20.11 -1.30
CA GLY A 40 -18.63 21.44 -1.02
C GLY A 40 -17.79 22.28 -0.06
N PHE A 41 -16.62 21.79 0.36
CA PHE A 41 -15.70 22.60 1.18
C PHE A 41 -15.05 23.70 0.33
N ARG A 42 -15.03 24.92 0.87
CA ARG A 42 -14.38 26.07 0.22
C ARG A 42 -12.92 26.15 0.65
N ARG A 43 -12.01 26.39 -0.30
CA ARG A 43 -10.59 26.63 -0.03
C ARG A 43 -10.42 27.75 1.02
N GLY A 44 -9.42 27.60 1.87
CA GLY A 44 -9.10 28.60 2.93
C GLY A 44 -10.02 28.55 4.15
N THR A 45 -10.86 27.53 4.28
CA THR A 45 -11.71 27.33 5.48
C THR A 45 -11.17 26.21 6.37
N ASP A 46 -11.48 26.25 7.65
CA ASP A 46 -11.15 25.18 8.60
C ASP A 46 -11.78 23.84 8.20
N GLY A 47 -12.98 23.88 7.60
CA GLY A 47 -13.65 22.69 7.05
C GLY A 47 -12.85 22.04 5.92
N PHE A 48 -12.25 22.85 5.04
CA PHE A 48 -11.38 22.37 3.97
C PHE A 48 -10.08 21.77 4.52
N ALA A 49 -9.43 22.44 5.48
CA ALA A 49 -8.24 21.91 6.14
C ALA A 49 -8.52 20.58 6.88
N THR A 50 -9.68 20.50 7.54
CA THR A 50 -10.13 19.28 8.23
C THR A 50 -10.41 18.15 7.26
N CYS A 51 -11.02 18.43 6.10
CA CYS A 51 -11.25 17.45 5.05
C CYS A 51 -9.93 16.84 4.57
N LEU A 52 -8.95 17.68 4.22
CA LEU A 52 -7.62 17.24 3.80
C LEU A 52 -6.91 16.44 4.90
N GLN A 53 -6.99 16.90 6.15
CA GLN A 53 -6.40 16.20 7.29
C GLN A 53 -6.99 14.80 7.47
N ARG A 54 -8.32 14.64 7.32
CA ARG A 54 -8.97 13.34 7.43
C ARG A 54 -8.50 12.36 6.37
N ILE A 55 -8.33 12.82 5.13
CA ILE A 55 -7.80 12.00 4.03
C ILE A 55 -6.37 11.53 4.35
N ASP A 56 -5.51 12.41 4.87
CA ASP A 56 -4.15 12.03 5.28
C ASP A 56 -4.14 11.01 6.43
N LEU A 57 -5.00 11.22 7.43
CA LEU A 57 -5.11 10.32 8.58
C LEU A 57 -5.62 8.92 8.18
N ASP A 58 -6.60 8.85 7.29
CA ASP A 58 -7.16 7.60 6.75
C ASP A 58 -6.08 6.81 6.00
N ARG A 59 -5.36 7.46 5.10
CA ARG A 59 -4.24 6.87 4.36
C ARG A 59 -3.13 6.36 5.31
N ARG A 60 -2.83 7.10 6.38
CA ARG A 60 -1.88 6.64 7.41
C ARG A 60 -2.43 5.44 8.18
N ALA A 61 -3.73 5.38 8.44
CA ALA A 61 -4.37 4.23 9.09
C ALA A 61 -4.27 2.98 8.22
N GLU A 62 -4.54 3.09 6.92
CA GLU A 62 -4.34 2.00 5.95
C GLU A 62 -2.88 1.52 5.94
N SER A 63 -1.91 2.45 5.88
CA SER A 63 -0.48 2.09 5.91
C SER A 63 -0.10 1.35 7.20
N ARG A 64 -0.59 1.81 8.35
CA ARG A 64 -0.39 1.10 9.63
C ARG A 64 -1.03 -0.28 9.61
N ALA A 65 -2.26 -0.41 9.12
CA ALA A 65 -2.95 -1.70 9.02
C ALA A 65 -2.20 -2.70 8.13
N GLN A 66 -1.76 -2.25 6.95
CA GLN A 66 -0.95 -3.07 6.03
C GLN A 66 0.38 -3.48 6.67
N SER A 67 1.06 -2.58 7.37
CA SER A 67 2.29 -2.93 8.10
C SER A 67 2.05 -3.95 9.21
N ALA A 68 0.95 -3.81 9.95
CA ALA A 68 0.59 -4.74 11.01
C ALA A 68 0.23 -6.12 10.46
N GLU A 69 -0.50 -6.17 9.35
CA GLU A 69 -0.82 -7.42 8.66
C GLU A 69 0.44 -8.11 8.13
N MET A 70 1.35 -7.36 7.50
CA MET A 70 2.61 -7.91 7.02
C MET A 70 3.44 -8.48 8.18
N MET A 71 3.59 -7.73 9.28
CA MET A 71 4.28 -8.21 10.47
C MET A 71 3.63 -9.45 11.06
N ASN A 72 2.30 -9.52 11.10
CA ASN A 72 1.57 -10.69 11.55
C ASN A 72 1.86 -11.91 10.66
N ARG A 73 1.76 -11.76 9.33
CA ARG A 73 2.10 -12.85 8.38
C ARG A 73 3.54 -13.32 8.54
N MET A 74 4.50 -12.40 8.62
CA MET A 74 5.91 -12.74 8.84
C MET A 74 6.11 -13.47 10.17
N ALA A 75 5.39 -13.07 11.22
CA ALA A 75 5.43 -13.78 12.51
C ALA A 75 4.89 -15.21 12.39
N TRP A 76 3.81 -15.44 11.63
CA TRP A 76 3.30 -16.79 11.31
C TRP A 76 4.29 -17.62 10.50
N ASP A 77 4.94 -17.04 9.49
CA ASP A 77 5.89 -17.76 8.63
C ASP A 77 7.19 -18.12 9.37
N LEU A 78 7.69 -17.23 10.23
CA LEU A 78 8.91 -17.45 11.03
C LEU A 78 8.68 -18.37 12.24
N ASN A 79 7.48 -18.38 12.83
CA ASN A 79 7.15 -19.18 14.02
C ASN A 79 6.21 -20.37 13.75
N GLY A 80 5.77 -20.57 12.50
CA GLY A 80 4.98 -21.72 12.09
C GLY A 80 5.82 -23.01 12.07
N PRO A 81 5.19 -24.18 11.90
CA PRO A 81 4.45 -24.94 12.92
C PRO A 81 5.31 -25.52 14.07
N TYR A 82 6.52 -25.03 14.35
CA TYR A 82 7.40 -25.62 15.37
C TYR A 82 7.15 -25.14 16.81
N ILE A 83 6.43 -24.03 17.03
CA ILE A 83 6.18 -23.53 18.40
C ILE A 83 5.00 -24.25 19.09
N TYR A 84 4.09 -24.90 18.34
CA TYR A 84 2.93 -25.61 18.92
C TYR A 84 2.98 -27.14 18.79
N ARG A 85 4.13 -27.74 18.43
CA ARG A 85 4.20 -29.21 18.23
C ARG A 85 4.34 -30.02 19.51
N ASP A 86 4.73 -29.41 20.64
CA ASP A 86 5.08 -30.18 21.85
C ASP A 86 4.09 -30.05 23.02
N ARG A 87 2.96 -29.33 22.87
CA ARG A 87 1.97 -29.22 23.96
C ARG A 87 0.94 -30.36 24.03
N TRP A 88 0.81 -31.17 22.97
CA TRP A 88 -0.18 -32.26 22.88
C TRP A 88 0.38 -33.66 23.10
N ARG A 89 1.64 -33.81 23.55
CA ARG A 89 2.28 -35.13 23.73
C ARG A 89 2.24 -35.68 25.17
N TYR A 90 1.66 -34.96 26.14
CA TYR A 90 1.59 -35.39 27.56
C TYR A 90 0.18 -35.66 28.07
N ARG A 91 -0.70 -36.16 27.20
CA ARG A 91 -1.99 -36.67 27.64
C ARG A 91 -2.27 -37.90 26.81
N TYR A 92 -1.61 -39.02 27.12
CA TYR A 92 -2.11 -40.41 27.25
C TYR A 92 -0.97 -41.21 27.89
#